data_AF-A0A285ME27-F1
#
_entry.id   AF-A0A285ME27-F1
#
_cell.length_a   1.000
_cell.length_b   1.000
_cell.length_c   1.000
_cell.angle_alpha   90.00
_cell.angle_beta   90.00
_cell.angle_gamma   90.00
#
_symmetry.space_group_name_H-M   'P 1'
#
loop_
_entity.id
_entity.type
_entity.pdbx_description
1 polymer ?
#
loop_
_entity_poly.entity_id
_entity_poly.type
_entity_poly.pdbx_seq_one_letter_code
_entity_poly.pdbx_strand_id
1 'polypeptide(L)'
;MDIKKLIVLPLFLCLFYSKLGAQEITIFPSFWGYQYYQDDNRITKQDLISLLEKKEESYSYWKKSKTTSTLAYISGAAELGFFAWQMNNYSNDKNTTGPFLGVLGSFGSFLTFALISNSQKKKAILKYNEGLSKKSVFRLAPSKQGFGLALQF
;
A
#
# COMPACT_ATOMS: atom_id res chain seq x y z
N MET A 1 2.18 -8.82 55.83
CA MET A 1 1.84 -8.29 54.49
C MET A 1 0.40 -8.68 54.21
N ASP A 2 -0.52 -7.72 54.16
CA ASP A 2 -1.97 -8.01 54.04
C ASP A 2 -2.26 -8.89 52.82
N ILE A 3 -2.92 -10.04 53.03
CA ILE A 3 -3.37 -10.97 51.97
C ILE A 3 -4.16 -10.25 50.87
N LYS A 4 -4.88 -9.18 51.23
CA LYS A 4 -5.61 -8.32 50.30
C LYS A 4 -4.68 -7.62 49.30
N LYS A 5 -3.47 -7.20 49.71
CA LYS A 5 -2.47 -6.58 48.82
C LYS A 5 -1.77 -7.61 47.93
N LEU A 6 -1.70 -8.87 48.37
CA LEU A 6 -1.09 -9.97 47.61
C LEU A 6 -1.94 -10.39 46.40
N ILE A 7 -3.26 -10.26 46.49
CA ILE A 7 -4.22 -10.64 45.43
C ILE A 7 -4.40 -9.52 44.39
N VAL A 8 -4.21 -8.25 44.78
CA VAL A 8 -4.33 -7.09 43.87
C VAL A 8 -3.21 -7.06 42.83
N LEU A 9 -2.00 -7.52 43.20
CA LEU A 9 -0.83 -7.52 42.32
C LEU A 9 -0.98 -8.39 41.05
N PRO A 10 -1.42 -9.66 41.11
CA PRO A 10 -1.65 -10.45 39.90
C PRO A 10 -2.84 -9.95 39.07
N LEU A 11 -3.87 -9.37 39.71
CA LEU A 11 -5.04 -8.82 39.00
C LEU A 11 -4.66 -7.60 38.13
N PHE A 12 -3.71 -6.79 38.60
CA PHE A 12 -3.20 -5.63 37.85
C PHE A 12 -2.33 -6.03 36.65
N LEU A 13 -1.60 -7.15 36.76
CA LEU A 13 -0.75 -7.68 35.68
C LEU A 13 -1.56 -8.27 34.50
N CYS A 14 -2.77 -8.77 34.74
CA CYS A 14 -3.64 -9.29 33.67
C CYS A 14 -4.25 -8.20 32.77
N LEU A 15 -4.27 -6.93 33.19
CA LEU A 15 -4.92 -5.84 32.45
C LEU A 15 -4.14 -5.38 31.20
N PHE A 16 -2.92 -5.87 30.98
CA PHE A 16 -2.06 -5.46 29.86
C PHE A 16 -1.98 -6.45 28.70
N TYR A 17 -2.92 -7.39 28.59
CA TYR A 17 -3.06 -8.23 27.38
C TYR A 17 -3.65 -7.43 26.20
N SER A 18 -2.97 -6.38 25.77
CA SER A 18 -3.22 -5.77 24.46
C SER A 18 -2.67 -6.71 23.39
N LYS A 19 -3.54 -7.14 22.47
CA LYS A 19 -3.10 -7.80 21.23
C LYS A 19 -2.25 -6.80 20.43
N LEU A 20 -0.94 -6.82 20.65
CA LEU A 20 0.05 -6.19 19.77
C LEU A 20 0.13 -7.02 18.47
N GLY A 21 -0.98 -7.08 17.75
CA GLY A 21 -1.00 -7.56 16.38
C GLY A 21 -0.41 -6.47 15.50
N ALA A 22 0.57 -6.82 14.68
CA ALA A 22 1.05 -5.90 13.67
C ALA A 22 -0.06 -5.80 12.60
N GLN A 23 -0.59 -4.58 12.41
CA GLN A 23 -1.81 -4.35 11.62
C GLN A 23 -1.51 -4.35 10.13
N GLU A 24 -2.04 -5.31 9.38
CA GLU A 24 -1.74 -5.49 7.96
C GLU A 24 -2.63 -4.62 7.08
N ILE A 25 -2.10 -4.20 5.93
CA ILE A 25 -2.85 -3.42 4.95
C ILE A 25 -3.31 -4.34 3.82
N THR A 26 -4.58 -4.23 3.45
CA THR A 26 -5.16 -4.91 2.28
C THR A 26 -5.77 -3.89 1.31
N ILE A 27 -5.82 -4.26 0.02
CA ILE A 27 -6.30 -3.42 -1.07
C ILE A 27 -7.29 -4.19 -1.93
N PHE A 28 -8.45 -3.57 -2.16
CA PHE A 28 -9.51 -4.12 -3.01
C PHE A 28 -9.86 -3.16 -4.14
N PRO A 29 -10.09 -3.67 -5.36
CA PRO A 29 -10.63 -2.85 -6.44
C PRO A 29 -12.05 -2.40 -6.13
N SER A 30 -12.41 -1.22 -6.60
CA SER A 30 -13.73 -0.60 -6.46
C SER A 30 -14.04 0.22 -7.72
N PHE A 31 -15.31 0.56 -7.92
CA PHE A 31 -15.76 1.28 -9.12
C PHE A 31 -15.01 2.60 -9.34
N TRP A 32 -14.75 3.35 -8.26
CA TRP A 32 -14.06 4.65 -8.29
C TRP A 32 -12.55 4.56 -7.97
N GLY A 33 -11.98 3.36 -7.93
CA GLY A 33 -10.55 3.17 -7.64
C GLY A 33 -10.30 2.01 -6.68
N TYR A 34 -9.63 2.27 -5.58
CA TYR A 34 -9.28 1.24 -4.60
C TYR A 34 -9.83 1.57 -3.23
N GLN A 35 -10.24 0.54 -2.51
CA GLN A 35 -10.52 0.60 -1.09
C GLN A 35 -9.33 0.00 -0.33
N TYR A 36 -9.00 0.64 0.79
CA TYR A 36 -7.88 0.27 1.63
C TYR A 36 -8.44 -0.10 3.00
N TYR A 37 -7.90 -1.17 3.56
CA TYR A 37 -8.25 -1.62 4.89
C TYR A 37 -6.97 -1.87 5.68
N GLN A 38 -7.05 -1.56 6.96
CA GLN A 38 -6.10 -1.96 7.96
C GLN A 38 -6.77 -3.03 8.82
N ASP A 39 -6.34 -4.27 8.67
CA ASP A 39 -7.08 -5.46 9.09
C ASP A 39 -8.52 -5.40 8.56
N ASP A 40 -9.52 -5.34 9.44
CA ASP A 40 -10.95 -5.26 9.09
C ASP A 40 -11.49 -3.82 8.95
N ASN A 41 -10.70 -2.82 9.32
CA ASN A 41 -11.14 -1.43 9.35
C ASN A 41 -10.78 -0.70 8.07
N ARG A 42 -11.79 -0.11 7.42
CA ARG A 42 -11.56 0.72 6.23
C ARG A 42 -10.77 1.96 6.63
N ILE A 43 -9.70 2.24 5.88
CA ILE A 43 -8.87 3.44 6.05
C ILE A 43 -8.96 4.35 4.83
N THR A 44 -8.70 5.64 5.02
CA THR A 44 -8.63 6.57 3.89
C THR A 44 -7.32 6.39 3.14
N LYS A 45 -7.26 6.96 1.92
CA LYS A 45 -6.01 7.02 1.17
C LYS A 45 -4.97 7.88 1.89
N GLN A 46 -5.37 8.95 2.58
CA GLN A 46 -4.45 9.75 3.38
C GLN A 46 -3.85 8.93 4.52
N ASP A 47 -4.68 8.16 5.26
CA ASP A 47 -4.21 7.31 6.34
C ASP A 47 -3.20 6.27 5.83
N LEU A 48 -3.52 5.61 4.72
CA LEU A 48 -2.59 4.72 4.05
C LEU A 48 -1.25 5.41 3.77
N ILE A 49 -1.28 6.59 3.15
CA ILE A 49 -0.06 7.34 2.82
C ILE A 49 0.76 7.62 4.08
N SER A 50 0.13 8.10 5.14
CA SER A 50 0.80 8.35 6.43
C SER A 50 1.38 7.08 7.06
N LEU A 51 0.78 5.91 6.82
CA LEU A 51 1.36 4.62 7.25
C LEU A 51 2.58 4.25 6.39
N LEU A 52 2.49 4.37 5.07
CA LEU A 52 3.60 4.04 4.16
C LEU A 52 4.78 4.98 4.35
N GLU A 53 4.55 6.27 4.62
CA GLU A 53 5.59 7.29 4.85
C GLU A 53 6.54 6.95 6.01
N LYS A 54 6.07 6.18 7.00
CA LYS A 54 6.90 5.68 8.10
C LYS A 54 7.97 4.68 7.65
N LYS A 55 7.85 4.11 6.45
CA LYS A 55 8.76 3.13 5.86
C LYS A 55 9.19 3.60 4.47
N GLU A 56 10.38 4.18 4.38
CA GLU A 56 10.89 4.81 3.15
C GLU A 56 10.80 3.91 1.91
N GLU A 57 11.17 2.63 2.03
CA GLU A 57 11.10 1.67 0.92
C GLU A 57 9.66 1.50 0.40
N SER A 58 8.69 1.34 1.30
CA SER A 58 7.28 1.21 0.96
C SER A 58 6.74 2.48 0.31
N TYR A 59 7.09 3.64 0.86
CA TYR A 59 6.67 4.93 0.33
C TYR A 59 7.26 5.24 -1.05
N SER A 60 8.49 4.79 -1.32
CA SER A 60 9.13 4.94 -2.64
C SER A 60 8.31 4.23 -3.74
N TYR A 61 7.86 3.00 -3.49
CA TYR A 61 6.99 2.28 -4.41
C TYR A 61 5.65 3.00 -4.62
N TRP A 62 5.09 3.57 -3.56
CA TRP A 62 3.87 4.38 -3.66
C TRP A 62 4.05 5.63 -4.52
N LYS A 63 5.15 6.38 -4.33
CA LYS A 63 5.49 7.54 -5.19
C LYS A 63 5.60 7.13 -6.66
N LYS A 64 6.30 6.03 -6.94
CA LYS A 64 6.43 5.49 -8.31
C LYS A 64 5.07 5.11 -8.90
N SER A 65 4.18 4.54 -8.09
CA SER A 65 2.79 4.27 -8.52
C SER A 65 2.03 5.54 -8.86
N LYS A 66 2.18 6.61 -8.06
CA LYS A 66 1.54 7.91 -8.32
C LYS A 66 2.04 8.52 -9.62
N THR A 67 3.36 8.58 -9.82
CA THR A 67 3.96 9.11 -11.05
C THR A 67 3.49 8.36 -12.29
N THR A 68 3.51 7.02 -12.24
CA THR A 68 3.05 6.19 -13.37
C THR A 68 1.55 6.28 -13.58
N SER A 69 0.74 6.45 -12.53
CA SER A 69 -0.69 6.74 -12.66
C SER A 69 -0.94 8.07 -13.39
N THR A 70 -0.14 9.11 -13.10
CA THR A 70 -0.23 10.38 -13.80
C THR A 70 0.12 10.23 -15.28
N LEU A 71 1.18 9.49 -15.60
CA LEU A 71 1.55 9.20 -17.00
C LEU A 71 0.47 8.39 -17.72
N ALA A 72 -0.19 7.46 -17.03
CA ALA A 72 -1.35 6.76 -17.58
C ALA A 72 -2.46 7.76 -17.91
N TYR A 73 -2.84 8.65 -16.98
CA TYR A 73 -3.88 9.65 -17.27
C TYR A 73 -3.53 10.58 -18.43
N ILE A 74 -2.28 11.04 -18.53
CA ILE A 74 -1.82 11.85 -19.67
C ILE A 74 -1.95 11.06 -20.98
N SER A 75 -1.53 9.79 -20.97
CA SER A 75 -1.64 8.91 -22.15
C SER A 75 -3.10 8.65 -22.52
N GLY A 76 -3.97 8.46 -21.54
CA GLY A 76 -5.42 8.30 -21.75
C GLY A 76 -6.09 9.57 -22.29
N ALA A 77 -5.65 10.75 -21.86
CA ALA A 77 -6.12 12.00 -22.43
C ALA A 77 -5.67 12.16 -23.90
N ALA A 78 -4.41 11.78 -24.20
CA ALA A 78 -3.90 11.75 -25.57
C ALA A 78 -4.70 10.75 -26.44
N GLU A 79 -5.04 9.57 -25.92
CA GLU A 79 -5.88 8.57 -26.60
C GLU A 79 -7.23 9.16 -27.03
N LEU A 80 -7.91 9.87 -26.13
CA LEU A 80 -9.18 10.54 -26.46
C LEU A 80 -8.98 11.60 -27.57
N GLY A 81 -7.88 12.35 -27.54
CA GLY A 81 -7.56 13.34 -28.56
C GLY A 81 -7.28 12.72 -29.94
N PHE A 82 -6.45 11.68 -29.99
CA PHE A 82 -6.16 10.96 -31.23
C PHE A 82 -7.38 10.22 -31.77
N PHE A 83 -8.22 9.66 -30.89
CA PHE A 83 -9.46 9.03 -31.28
C PHE A 83 -10.45 10.02 -31.88
N ALA A 84 -10.62 11.20 -31.26
CA ALA A 84 -11.45 12.27 -31.83
C ALA A 84 -10.91 12.75 -33.19
N TRP A 85 -9.59 12.89 -33.31
CA TRP A 85 -8.94 13.27 -34.56
C TRP A 85 -9.13 12.20 -35.66
N GLN A 86 -9.00 10.93 -35.31
CA GLN A 86 -9.26 9.79 -36.17
C GLN A 86 -10.71 9.82 -36.70
N MET A 87 -11.69 9.98 -35.81
CA MET A 87 -13.11 10.04 -36.19
C MET A 87 -13.41 11.24 -37.08
N ASN A 88 -12.80 12.40 -36.79
CA ASN A 88 -12.94 13.58 -37.63
C ASN A 88 -12.34 13.36 -39.03
N ASN A 89 -11.14 12.78 -39.14
CA ASN A 89 -10.53 12.52 -40.44
C ASN A 89 -11.33 11.49 -41.24
N TYR A 90 -11.79 10.41 -40.58
CA TYR A 90 -12.64 9.40 -41.20
C TYR A 90 -13.93 10.00 -41.74
N SER A 91 -14.60 10.87 -40.98
CA SER A 91 -15.86 11.50 -41.39
C SER A 91 -15.71 12.52 -42.53
N ASN A 92 -14.49 12.98 -42.79
CA ASN A 92 -14.18 13.98 -43.82
C ASN A 92 -13.35 13.39 -44.98
N ASP A 93 -13.29 12.06 -45.11
CA ASP A 93 -12.49 11.33 -46.12
C ASP A 93 -11.01 11.76 -46.18
N LYS A 94 -10.44 12.11 -45.02
CA LYS A 94 -9.02 12.49 -44.87
C LYS A 94 -8.18 11.29 -44.43
N ASN A 95 -6.87 11.37 -44.66
CA ASN A 95 -5.91 10.36 -44.23
C ASN A 95 -6.00 10.08 -42.71
N THR A 96 -6.21 8.83 -42.35
CA THR A 96 -6.35 8.35 -40.96
C THR A 96 -5.10 7.67 -40.41
N THR A 97 -4.05 7.45 -41.21
CA THR A 97 -2.87 6.70 -40.77
C THR A 97 -2.18 7.36 -39.56
N GLY A 98 -1.99 8.68 -39.59
CA GLY A 98 -1.40 9.42 -38.47
C GLY A 98 -2.21 9.33 -37.18
N PRO A 99 -3.50 9.73 -37.18
CA PRO A 99 -4.37 9.60 -36.01
C PRO A 99 -4.48 8.16 -35.49
N PHE A 100 -4.58 7.17 -36.37
CA PHE A 100 -4.63 5.76 -36.00
C PHE A 100 -3.36 5.28 -35.28
N LEU A 101 -2.17 5.65 -35.79
CA LEU A 101 -0.91 5.38 -35.09
C LEU A 101 -0.84 6.09 -33.73
N GLY A 102 -1.42 7.29 -33.63
CA GLY A 102 -1.57 8.03 -32.37
C GLY A 102 -2.42 7.28 -31.34
N VAL A 103 -3.57 6.75 -31.75
CA VAL A 103 -4.43 5.89 -30.91
C VAL A 103 -3.61 4.68 -30.43
N LEU A 104 -3.01 3.90 -31.34
CA LEU A 104 -2.24 2.72 -30.94
C LEU A 104 -1.11 3.04 -29.96
N GLY A 105 -0.36 4.12 -30.21
CA GLY A 105 0.75 4.53 -29.36
C GLY A 105 0.32 5.04 -28.00
N SER A 106 -0.76 5.82 -27.92
CA SER A 106 -1.25 6.40 -26.67
C SER A 106 -2.02 5.37 -25.83
N PHE A 107 -2.82 4.49 -26.45
CA PHE A 107 -3.41 3.32 -25.78
C PHE A 107 -2.34 2.37 -25.20
N GLY A 108 -1.32 2.03 -26.00
CA GLY A 108 -0.22 1.17 -25.54
C GLY A 108 0.53 1.78 -24.34
N SER A 109 0.77 3.08 -24.38
CA SER A 109 1.38 3.84 -23.29
C SER A 109 0.49 3.88 -22.04
N PHE A 110 -0.81 4.17 -22.21
CA PHE A 110 -1.81 4.14 -21.14
C PHE A 110 -1.81 2.80 -20.42
N LEU A 111 -1.95 1.70 -21.16
CA LEU A 111 -2.00 0.35 -20.60
C LEU A 111 -0.72 0.02 -19.85
N THR A 112 0.44 0.32 -20.44
CA THR A 112 1.75 0.06 -19.81
C THR A 112 1.87 0.79 -18.49
N PHE A 113 1.60 2.09 -18.46
CA PHE A 113 1.70 2.88 -17.23
C PHE A 113 0.65 2.49 -16.18
N ALA A 114 -0.57 2.11 -16.60
CA ALA A 114 -1.61 1.64 -15.69
C ALA A 114 -1.20 0.32 -15.00
N LEU A 115 -0.65 -0.64 -15.76
CA LEU A 115 -0.16 -1.91 -15.22
C LEU A 115 1.00 -1.70 -14.26
N ILE A 116 1.97 -0.85 -14.62
CA ILE A 116 3.09 -0.50 -13.74
C ILE A 116 2.54 0.16 -12.47
N SER A 117 1.64 1.14 -12.58
CA SER A 117 1.06 1.82 -11.42
C SER A 117 0.40 0.85 -10.44
N ASN A 118 -0.40 -0.09 -10.95
CA ASN A 118 -1.05 -1.11 -10.13
C ASN A 118 -0.04 -2.04 -9.45
N SER A 119 0.97 -2.51 -10.19
CA SER A 119 2.05 -3.34 -9.65
C SER A 119 2.80 -2.62 -8.52
N GLN A 120 3.14 -1.34 -8.71
CA GLN A 120 3.85 -0.56 -7.70
C GLN A 120 2.99 -0.27 -6.46
N LYS A 121 1.67 -0.06 -6.61
CA LYS A 121 0.72 0.03 -5.47
C LYS A 121 0.75 -1.22 -4.62
N LYS A 122 0.65 -2.39 -5.25
CA LYS A 122 0.69 -3.70 -4.57
C LYS A 122 2.04 -3.90 -3.87
N LYS A 123 3.15 -3.56 -4.52
CA LYS A 123 4.49 -3.64 -3.93
C LYS A 123 4.66 -2.73 -2.71
N ALA A 124 4.13 -1.51 -2.74
CA ALA A 124 4.17 -0.60 -1.61
C ALA A 124 3.52 -1.23 -0.36
N ILE A 125 2.32 -1.79 -0.52
CA ILE A 125 1.57 -2.46 0.55
C ILE A 125 2.29 -3.72 1.01
N LEU A 126 2.76 -4.55 0.08
CA LEU A 126 3.49 -5.77 0.41
C LEU A 126 4.73 -5.46 1.25
N LYS A 127 5.53 -4.45 0.85
CA LYS A 127 6.70 -4.03 1.61
C LYS A 127 6.37 -3.45 2.98
N TYR A 128 5.25 -2.76 3.09
CA TYR A 128 4.76 -2.33 4.40
C TYR A 128 4.47 -3.53 5.30
N ASN A 129 3.72 -4.52 4.80
CA ASN A 129 3.34 -5.73 5.54
C ASN A 129 4.54 -6.63 5.85
N GLU A 130 5.50 -6.79 4.93
CA GLU A 130 6.76 -7.51 5.19
C GLU A 130 7.54 -6.91 6.36
N GLY A 131 7.52 -5.58 6.50
CA GLY A 131 8.15 -4.93 7.65
C GLY A 131 7.41 -5.13 8.98
N LEU A 132 6.21 -5.71 8.97
CA LEU A 132 5.45 -6.08 10.19
C LEU A 132 5.80 -7.49 10.67
N SER A 133 6.17 -8.39 9.76
CA SER A 133 6.54 -9.78 10.07
C SER A 133 7.95 -9.95 10.61
N LYS A 134 8.81 -8.92 10.53
CA LYS A 134 10.07 -8.83 11.26
C LYS A 134 9.80 -8.67 12.76
N LYS A 135 9.32 -9.74 13.40
CA LYS A 135 9.24 -9.85 14.85
C LYS A 135 10.62 -9.57 15.40
N SER A 136 10.73 -8.56 16.26
CA SER A 136 11.80 -8.52 17.25
C SER A 136 11.68 -9.80 18.07
N VAL A 137 12.56 -10.77 17.82
CA VAL A 137 12.56 -12.07 18.49
C VAL A 137 13.16 -11.86 19.87
N PHE A 138 12.44 -11.18 20.77
CA PHE A 138 12.84 -11.14 22.16
C PHE A 138 12.66 -12.54 22.73
N ARG A 139 13.76 -13.15 23.15
CA ARG A 139 13.72 -14.41 23.91
C ARG A 139 13.91 -14.09 25.37
N LEU A 140 12.99 -14.56 26.20
CA LEU A 140 13.20 -14.62 27.63
C LEU A 140 14.18 -15.76 27.89
N ALA A 141 15.39 -15.42 28.32
CA ALA A 141 16.44 -16.38 28.68
C ALA A 141 16.75 -16.23 30.19
N PRO A 142 17.15 -17.28 30.90
CA PRO A 142 17.59 -17.14 32.28
C PRO A 142 18.80 -16.20 32.38
N SER A 143 18.77 -15.31 33.38
CA SER A 143 19.84 -14.35 33.64
C SER A 143 21.14 -15.05 34.02
N LYS A 144 22.26 -14.64 33.42
CA LYS A 144 23.59 -15.19 33.75
C LYS A 144 24.14 -14.73 35.11
N GLN A 145 23.51 -13.73 35.73
CA GLN A 145 24.03 -13.05 36.94
C GLN A 145 23.15 -13.27 38.18
N GLY A 146 22.14 -14.16 38.13
CA GLY A 146 21.31 -14.49 39.29
C GLY A 146 19.97 -15.12 38.92
N PHE A 147 19.05 -15.21 39.90
CA PHE A 147 17.69 -15.65 39.67
C PHE A 147 16.88 -14.55 38.96
N GLY A 148 16.48 -14.80 37.71
CA GLY A 148 15.63 -13.90 36.93
C GLY A 148 15.60 -14.27 35.44
N LEU A 149 14.67 -13.68 34.70
CA LEU A 149 14.62 -13.73 33.24
C LEU A 149 15.27 -12.46 32.67
N ALA A 150 16.19 -12.63 31.73
CA ALA A 150 16.76 -11.56 30.93
C ALA A 150 16.10 -11.53 29.55
N LEU A 151 15.86 -10.32 29.05
CA LEU A 151 15.46 -10.11 27.65
C LEU A 151 16.72 -10.22 26.79
N GLN A 152 16.72 -11.22 25.91
CA GLN A 152 17.76 -11.39 24.89
C GLN A 152 17.24 -10.84 23.56
N PHE A 153 18.01 -9.90 23.01
CA PHE A 153 17.74 -9.19 21.76
C PHE A 153 18.44 -9.88 20.58
#